data_AF-A0ABC8TD55-F1
#
_entry.id   AF-A0ABC8TD55-F1
#
_cell.length_a   1.000
_cell.length_b   1.000
_cell.length_c   1.000
_cell.angle_alpha   90.00
_cell.angle_beta   90.00
_cell.angle_gamma   90.00
#
_symmetry.space_group_name_H-M   'P 1'
#
loop_
_entity.id
_entity.type
_entity.pdbx_description
1 polymer ?
#
loop_
_entity_poly.entity_id
_entity_poly.type
_entity_poly.pdbx_seq_one_letter_code
_entity_poly.pdbx_strand_id
1 'polypeptide(L)'
;MALLLEEIIRSVELWLKLTKKQEAYVDPTLDPVLLVPGVAGSILKAVDENGKDERVWVRILGADREFRTKLWSIFDPSIGKTVSLDSKTSIVVPEDRSGLYAIDILDPDMVIVVPGHYFMYV
;
A
#
# COMPACT_ATOMS: atom_id res chain seq x y z
N MET A 1 -0.88 42.31 11.92
CA MET A 1 -0.23 42.05 10.62
C MET A 1 0.61 40.76 10.62
N ALA A 2 1.31 40.42 11.70
CA ALA A 2 2.07 39.16 11.81
C ALA A 2 1.20 37.88 11.75
N LEU A 3 0.02 37.91 12.40
CA LEU A 3 -0.91 36.76 12.44
C LEU A 3 -1.42 36.30 11.06
N LEU A 4 -1.68 37.24 10.15
CA LEU A 4 -2.14 36.93 8.78
C LEU A 4 -1.03 36.31 7.92
N LEU A 5 0.23 36.67 8.18
CA LEU A 5 1.35 36.14 7.43
C LEU A 5 1.64 34.68 7.83
N GLU A 6 1.52 34.35 9.11
CA GLU A 6 1.66 32.96 9.60
C GLU A 6 0.57 32.03 9.04
N GLU A 7 -0.68 32.50 8.95
CA GLU A 7 -1.78 31.73 8.36
C GLU A 7 -1.58 31.47 6.86
N ILE A 8 -1.05 32.45 6.13
CA ILE A 8 -0.72 32.30 4.71
C ILE A 8 0.44 31.31 4.53
N ILE A 9 1.50 31.41 5.32
CA ILE A 9 2.64 30.49 5.28
C ILE A 9 2.17 29.06 5.58
N ARG A 10 1.37 28.87 6.64
CA ARG A 10 0.83 27.55 7.01
C ARG A 10 -0.10 26.97 5.93
N SER A 11 -0.92 27.81 5.29
CA SER A 11 -1.79 27.38 4.19
C SER A 11 -1.00 26.96 2.95
N VAL A 12 0.10 27.66 2.66
CA VAL A 12 1.03 27.33 1.58
C VAL A 12 1.82 26.05 1.88
N GLU A 13 2.28 25.85 3.13
CA GLU A 13 2.94 24.61 3.55
C GLU A 13 2.01 23.39 3.46
N LEU A 14 0.74 23.54 3.86
CA LEU A 14 -0.30 22.51 3.74
C LEU A 14 -0.61 22.21 2.27
N TRP A 15 -0.69 23.23 1.41
CA TRP A 15 -0.94 23.06 -0.02
C TRP A 15 0.25 22.41 -0.75
N LEU A 16 1.47 22.75 -0.35
CA LEU A 16 2.70 22.17 -0.89
C LEU A 16 3.05 20.79 -0.29
N LYS A 17 2.25 20.27 0.66
CA LYS A 17 2.58 19.04 1.42
C LYS A 17 4.02 19.05 1.94
N LEU A 18 4.53 20.23 2.32
CA LEU A 18 5.86 20.42 2.92
C LEU A 18 5.82 20.00 4.38
N THR A 19 5.22 18.85 4.68
CA THR A 19 5.48 18.16 5.92
C THR A 19 6.92 17.67 5.83
N LYS A 20 7.84 18.32 6.57
CA LYS A 20 9.09 17.65 6.96
C LYS A 20 8.66 16.27 7.46
N LYS A 21 9.01 15.20 6.72
CA LYS A 21 8.90 13.83 7.23
C LYS A 21 9.70 13.85 8.52
N GLN A 22 9.02 13.92 9.67
CA GLN A 22 9.64 13.59 10.93
C GLN A 22 10.05 12.14 10.77
N GLU A 23 11.35 11.91 10.59
CA GLU A 23 11.90 10.57 10.69
C GLU A 23 11.48 10.04 12.06
N ALA A 24 10.79 8.90 12.06
CA ALA A 24 10.33 8.29 13.30
C ALA A 24 11.55 8.00 14.16
N TYR A 25 11.50 8.43 15.42
CA TYR A 25 12.56 8.08 16.38
C TYR A 25 12.59 6.57 16.55
N VAL A 26 13.75 5.97 16.28
CA VAL A 26 14.01 4.54 16.50
C VAL A 26 14.94 4.40 17.69
N ASP A 27 14.51 3.68 18.71
CA ASP A 27 15.35 3.38 19.87
C ASP A 27 16.50 2.46 19.43
N PRO A 28 17.77 2.89 19.54
CA PRO A 28 18.92 2.12 19.08
C PRO A 28 19.21 0.89 19.97
N THR A 29 18.53 0.75 21.10
CA THR A 29 18.69 -0.40 22.01
C THR A 29 17.77 -1.57 21.69
N LEU A 30 16.82 -1.39 20.77
CA LEU A 30 15.93 -2.45 20.31
C LEU A 30 16.60 -3.32 19.24
N ASP A 31 16.36 -4.64 19.33
CA ASP A 31 16.79 -5.57 18.30
C ASP A 31 15.91 -5.44 17.03
N PRO A 32 16.50 -5.42 15.82
CA PRO A 32 15.73 -5.37 14.59
C PRO A 32 14.96 -6.68 14.37
N VAL A 33 13.71 -6.55 13.92
CA VAL A 33 12.83 -7.69 13.63
C VAL A 33 12.44 -7.70 12.16
N LEU A 34 12.43 -8.90 11.56
CA LEU A 34 11.89 -9.14 10.23
C LEU A 34 10.53 -9.82 10.33
N LEU A 35 9.49 -9.17 9.80
CA LEU A 35 8.16 -9.73 9.69
C LEU A 35 7.98 -10.37 8.31
N VAL A 36 7.58 -11.64 8.28
CA VAL A 36 7.29 -12.36 7.04
C VAL A 36 5.81 -12.74 7.04
N PRO A 37 4.97 -12.09 6.22
CA PRO A 37 3.56 -12.44 6.14
C PRO A 37 3.35 -13.82 5.49
N GLY A 38 2.25 -14.47 5.86
CA GLY A 38 1.79 -15.69 5.19
C GLY A 38 1.17 -15.41 3.83
N VAL A 39 0.66 -16.47 3.19
CA VAL A 39 -0.12 -16.35 1.94
C VAL A 39 -1.27 -15.38 2.16
N ALA A 40 -1.47 -14.48 1.19
CA ALA A 40 -2.51 -13.45 1.23
C ALA A 40 -2.35 -12.36 2.32
N GLY A 41 -1.30 -12.42 3.15
CA GLY A 41 -1.05 -11.49 4.26
C GLY A 41 -0.36 -10.19 3.88
N SER A 42 -0.38 -9.78 2.60
CA SER A 42 0.22 -8.53 2.15
C SER A 42 -0.60 -7.86 1.04
N ILE A 43 -0.57 -6.54 0.97
CA ILE A 43 -1.09 -5.75 -0.15
C ILE A 43 -0.31 -6.05 -1.43
N LEU A 44 -1.02 -6.10 -2.56
CA LEU A 44 -0.47 -6.16 -3.91
C LEU A 44 -1.00 -5.00 -4.76
N LYS A 45 -0.13 -4.43 -5.58
CA LYS A 45 -0.45 -3.43 -6.60
C LYS A 45 -0.15 -3.97 -7.98
N ALA A 46 -0.99 -3.62 -8.95
CA ALA A 46 -0.65 -3.73 -10.36
C ALA A 46 -0.04 -2.40 -10.82
N VAL A 47 1.11 -2.46 -11.49
CA VAL A 47 1.81 -1.30 -12.06
C VAL A 47 1.87 -1.48 -13.58
N ASP A 48 1.37 -0.49 -14.30
CA ASP A 48 1.42 -0.48 -15.76
C ASP A 48 2.78 0.00 -16.31
N GLU A 49 2.94 -0.09 -17.63
CA GLU A 49 4.12 0.39 -18.35
C GLU A 49 4.44 1.89 -18.16
N ASN A 50 3.43 2.69 -17.76
CA ASN A 50 3.58 4.12 -17.50
C ASN A 50 3.91 4.42 -16.02
N GLY A 51 4.05 3.38 -15.18
CA GLY A 51 4.30 3.52 -13.75
C GLY A 51 3.05 3.89 -12.93
N LYS A 52 1.85 3.83 -13.53
CA LYS A 52 0.61 4.03 -12.79
C LYS A 52 0.31 2.77 -11.99
N ASP A 53 0.15 2.94 -10.69
CA ASP A 53 -0.18 1.85 -9.78
C ASP A 53 -1.68 1.82 -9.42
N GLU A 54 -2.18 0.61 -9.16
CA GLU A 54 -3.50 0.40 -8.59
C GLU A 54 -3.47 -0.79 -7.61
N ARG A 55 -4.05 -0.62 -6.42
CA ARG A 55 -4.19 -1.72 -5.46
C ARG A 55 -5.12 -2.78 -6.03
N VAL A 56 -4.63 -4.01 -6.12
CA VAL A 56 -5.43 -5.16 -6.60
C VAL A 56 -5.78 -6.10 -5.46
N TRP A 57 -4.98 -6.15 -4.39
CA TRP A 57 -5.22 -6.94 -3.18
C TRP A 57 -4.66 -6.20 -1.95
N VAL A 58 -5.20 -6.31 -0.74
CA VAL A 58 -6.57 -6.74 -0.46
C VAL A 58 -7.51 -5.57 -0.75
N ARG A 59 -8.70 -5.90 -1.28
CA ARG A 59 -9.83 -5.00 -1.44
C ARG A 59 -11.07 -5.77 -1.04
N ILE A 60 -11.99 -5.16 -0.30
CA ILE A 60 -13.33 -5.69 -0.07
C ILE A 60 -14.25 -5.29 -1.23
N LEU A 61 -14.13 -4.05 -1.68
CA LEU A 61 -14.94 -3.51 -2.77
C LEU A 61 -14.24 -3.72 -4.12
N GLY A 62 -14.96 -4.31 -5.08
CA GLY A 62 -14.46 -4.51 -6.44
C GLY A 62 -13.36 -5.57 -6.59
N ALA A 63 -13.09 -6.34 -5.53
CA ALA A 63 -12.01 -7.32 -5.47
C ALA A 63 -12.06 -8.32 -6.63
N ASP A 64 -13.22 -8.95 -6.86
CA ASP A 64 -13.38 -9.99 -7.89
C ASP A 64 -13.02 -9.47 -9.29
N ARG A 65 -13.41 -8.24 -9.63
CA ARG A 65 -13.10 -7.63 -10.92
C ARG A 65 -11.59 -7.44 -11.08
N GLU A 66 -10.95 -6.76 -10.13
CA GLU A 66 -9.51 -6.45 -10.22
C GLU A 66 -8.64 -7.70 -10.15
N PHE A 67 -9.07 -8.72 -9.40
CA PHE A 67 -8.42 -10.02 -9.36
C PHE A 67 -8.40 -10.69 -10.72
N ARG A 68 -9.57 -10.82 -11.36
CA ARG A 68 -9.70 -11.52 -12.63
C ARG A 68 -8.99 -10.81 -13.77
N THR A 69 -8.99 -9.48 -13.75
CA THR A 69 -8.44 -8.70 -14.86
C THR A 69 -6.93 -8.50 -14.77
N LYS A 70 -6.35 -8.47 -13.56
CA LYS A 70 -4.93 -8.09 -13.38
C LYS A 70 -4.06 -9.10 -12.65
N LEU A 71 -4.62 -9.98 -11.83
CA LEU A 71 -3.83 -10.88 -10.97
C LEU A 71 -3.72 -12.31 -11.53
N TRP A 72 -4.56 -12.66 -12.50
CA TRP A 72 -4.55 -13.99 -13.08
C TRP A 72 -3.26 -14.27 -13.85
N SER A 73 -2.72 -15.46 -13.63
CA SER A 73 -1.52 -15.94 -14.28
C SER A 73 -1.76 -17.37 -14.77
N ILE A 74 -1.06 -17.75 -15.83
CA ILE A 74 -1.08 -19.10 -16.40
C ILE A 74 0.27 -19.77 -16.19
N PHE A 75 0.27 -21.05 -15.89
CA PHE A 75 1.50 -21.84 -15.82
C PHE A 75 1.95 -22.22 -17.22
N ASP A 76 3.19 -21.86 -17.58
CA ASP A 76 3.83 -22.28 -18.81
C ASP A 76 4.79 -23.46 -18.52
N PRO A 77 4.43 -24.69 -18.94
CA PRO A 77 5.24 -25.88 -18.68
C PRO A 77 6.55 -25.91 -19.47
N SER A 78 6.66 -25.15 -20.57
CA SER A 78 7.87 -25.14 -21.39
C SER A 78 9.04 -24.43 -20.71
N ILE A 79 8.74 -23.41 -19.90
CA ILE A 79 9.72 -22.65 -19.11
C ILE A 79 9.66 -22.97 -17.60
N GLY A 80 8.65 -23.73 -17.16
CA GLY A 80 8.46 -24.12 -15.76
C GLY A 80 8.10 -22.94 -14.85
N LYS A 81 7.42 -21.91 -15.38
CA LYS A 81 7.10 -20.68 -14.65
C LYS A 81 5.65 -20.27 -14.84
N THR A 82 5.13 -19.59 -13.83
CA THR A 82 3.85 -18.88 -13.92
C THR A 82 4.08 -17.52 -14.58
N VAL A 83 3.31 -17.22 -15.62
CA VAL A 83 3.37 -15.95 -16.37
C VAL A 83 2.05 -15.21 -16.21
N SER A 84 2.13 -13.90 -16.03
CA SER A 84 0.94 -13.03 -16.00
C SER A 84 0.16 -13.15 -17.31
N LEU A 85 -1.17 -13.16 -17.23
CA LEU A 85 -2.02 -13.11 -18.42
C LEU A 85 -1.94 -11.74 -19.12
N ASP A 86 -1.64 -10.68 -18.38
CA ASP A 86 -1.41 -9.35 -18.92
C ASP A 86 0.09 -9.04 -18.91
N SER A 87 0.68 -8.91 -20.10
CA SER A 87 2.10 -8.61 -20.27
C SER A 87 2.45 -7.13 -20.06
N LYS A 88 1.44 -6.25 -19.94
CA LYS A 88 1.64 -4.80 -19.77
C LYS A 88 1.62 -4.35 -18.33
N THR A 89 1.24 -5.24 -17.42
CA THR A 89 1.16 -4.97 -16.00
C THR A 89 2.09 -5.91 -15.23
N SER A 90 2.67 -5.37 -14.17
CA SER A 90 3.47 -6.11 -13.21
C SER A 90 2.82 -6.06 -11.84
N ILE A 91 2.84 -7.17 -11.11
CA ILE A 91 2.34 -7.22 -9.73
C ILE A 91 3.50 -6.97 -8.78
N VAL A 92 3.35 -5.99 -7.89
CA VAL A 92 4.37 -5.58 -6.93
C VAL A 92 3.81 -5.54 -5.51
N VAL A 93 4.70 -5.77 -4.55
CA VAL A 93 4.42 -5.52 -3.13
C VAL A 93 4.89 -4.09 -2.81
N PRO A 94 4.07 -3.23 -2.19
CA PRO A 94 4.50 -1.90 -1.78
C PRO A 94 5.64 -1.95 -0.75
N GLU A 95 6.66 -1.11 -0.92
CA GLU A 95 7.84 -1.06 -0.03
C GLU A 95 7.79 0.06 1.02
N ASP A 96 6.71 0.87 1.01
CA ASP A 96 6.51 1.98 1.93
C ASP A 96 6.61 1.56 3.40
N ARG A 97 7.15 2.47 4.24
CA ARG A 97 7.37 2.22 5.68
C ARG A 97 8.21 0.95 5.94
N SER A 98 9.27 0.77 5.17
CA SER A 98 10.15 -0.40 5.27
C SER A 98 9.38 -1.73 5.09
N GLY A 99 8.42 -1.75 4.17
CA GLY A 99 7.54 -2.89 3.92
C GLY A 99 6.37 -3.05 4.91
N LEU A 100 6.33 -2.30 6.02
CA LEU A 100 5.24 -2.40 6.99
C LEU A 100 3.89 -1.97 6.40
N TYR A 101 3.89 -1.06 5.41
CA TYR A 101 2.63 -0.67 4.76
C TYR A 101 1.95 -1.85 4.04
N ALA A 102 2.70 -2.81 3.54
CA ALA A 102 2.10 -3.94 2.86
C ALA A 102 1.36 -4.88 3.83
N ILE A 103 1.69 -4.88 5.12
CA ILE A 103 1.26 -5.94 6.06
C ILE A 103 0.49 -5.42 7.29
N ASP A 104 0.36 -4.10 7.47
CA ASP A 104 -0.27 -3.55 8.67
C ASP A 104 -1.80 -3.51 8.58
N ILE A 105 -2.35 -2.95 7.50
CA ILE A 105 -3.79 -2.86 7.24
C ILE A 105 -4.03 -3.34 5.82
N LEU A 106 -4.57 -4.56 5.68
CA LEU A 106 -4.70 -5.20 4.36
C LEU A 106 -5.69 -4.48 3.42
N ASP A 107 -6.79 -3.93 3.95
CA ASP A 107 -7.70 -3.06 3.19
C ASP A 107 -7.86 -1.68 3.86
N PRO A 108 -7.05 -0.68 3.46
CA PRO A 108 -7.10 0.66 4.05
C PRO A 108 -8.35 1.46 3.64
N ASP A 109 -9.07 1.05 2.59
CA ASP A 109 -10.29 1.74 2.15
C ASP A 109 -11.52 1.23 2.94
N MET A 110 -11.34 0.25 3.82
CA MET A 110 -12.40 -0.28 4.67
C MET A 110 -12.78 0.75 5.75
N VAL A 111 -13.83 1.53 5.49
CA VAL A 111 -14.47 2.38 6.49
C VAL A 111 -15.56 1.56 7.20
N ILE A 112 -15.24 0.97 8.35
CA ILE A 112 -16.27 0.42 9.25
C ILE A 112 -16.62 1.48 10.29
N VAL A 113 -17.85 1.97 10.28
CA VAL A 113 -18.40 2.74 11.39
C VAL A 113 -18.94 1.75 12.42
N VAL A 114 -18.11 1.34 13.38
CA VAL A 114 -18.54 0.60 14.57
C VAL A 114 -18.15 1.40 15.80
N PRO A 115 -19.05 1.64 16.76
CA PRO A 115 -18.66 2.28 18.01
C PRO A 115 -17.75 1.33 18.81
N GLY A 116 -16.47 1.68 18.95
CA GLY A 116 -15.63 1.22 20.04
C GLY A 116 -14.31 0.52 19.70
N HIS A 117 -14.15 -0.13 18.55
CA HIS A 117 -12.92 -0.87 18.24
C HIS A 117 -12.62 -0.90 16.75
N TYR A 118 -11.36 -0.65 16.40
CA TYR A 118 -10.84 -0.78 15.03
C TYR A 118 -10.17 -2.15 14.85
N PHE A 119 -10.11 -2.58 13.59
CA PHE A 119 -9.37 -3.73 13.03
C PHE A 119 -10.16 -5.05 12.90
N MET A 120 -10.41 -5.42 11.65
CA MET A 120 -10.70 -6.79 11.22
C MET A 120 -9.37 -7.39 10.75
N TYR A 121 -8.86 -8.37 11.50
CA TYR A 121 -7.82 -9.28 10.99
C TYR A 121 -8.53 -10.34 10.16
N VAL A 122 -8.14 -10.49 8.89
CA VAL A 122 -8.50 -11.65 8.06
C VAL A 122 -7.47 -12.74 8.29
#